data_AF-Q48DG0-F1
#
_entry.id   AF-Q48DG0-F1
#
_cell.length_a   1.000
_cell.length_b   1.000
_cell.length_c   1.000
_cell.angle_alpha   90.00
_cell.angle_beta   90.00
_cell.angle_gamma   90.00
#
_symmetry.space_group_name_H-M   'P 1'
#
loop_
_entity.id
_entity.type
_entity.pdbx_description
1 polymer ?
#
loop_
_entity_poly.entity_id
_entity_poly.type
_entity_poly.pdbx_seq_one_letter_code
_entity_poly.pdbx_strand_id
1 'polypeptide(L)'
;MLKNALLLAALLLPACFAQAHEYKAGPLLIGHPWSMELPPNAPTVAAYFTVENKGDSADRLISVDSPIAGQAQLHEHIHADGLMKMQHVQAVDIPAGAKVSFAPMAWHVMLLDLKDRSKLVTGQRFPMTLHFEKAGDVEVQVVVQKQAPEHQH
;
A
#
# COMPACT_ATOMS: atom_id res chain seq x y z
N MET A 1 54.41 36.60 6.48
CA MET A 1 53.64 36.18 5.29
C MET A 1 52.97 34.85 5.62
N LEU A 2 51.74 34.67 5.12
CA LEU A 2 50.84 33.50 5.23
C LEU A 2 49.94 33.39 6.48
N LYS A 3 48.82 34.11 6.34
CA LYS A 3 47.46 33.83 6.81
C LYS A 3 47.13 32.33 6.74
N ASN A 4 46.37 31.79 7.69
CA ASN A 4 45.38 30.74 7.43
C ASN A 4 44.26 30.84 8.48
N ALA A 5 43.13 31.40 8.06
CA ALA A 5 41.88 31.43 8.81
C ALA A 5 41.17 30.08 8.61
N LEU A 6 40.94 29.35 9.71
CA LEU A 6 40.03 28.20 9.71
C LEU A 6 38.59 28.72 9.68
N LEU A 7 37.96 28.69 8.50
CA LEU A 7 36.52 28.81 8.34
C LEU A 7 35.85 27.51 8.79
N LEU A 8 35.18 27.53 9.94
CA LEU A 8 34.17 26.52 10.29
C LEU A 8 32.95 26.72 9.38
N ALA A 9 32.88 25.97 8.29
CA ALA A 9 31.66 25.81 7.52
C ALA A 9 30.76 24.80 8.25
N ALA A 10 29.78 25.31 9.01
CA ALA A 10 28.71 24.50 9.56
C ALA A 10 27.85 23.96 8.41
N LEU A 11 28.04 22.69 8.06
CA LEU A 11 27.17 21.96 7.13
C LEU A 11 25.79 21.82 7.78
N LEU A 12 24.85 22.70 7.42
CA LEU A 12 23.42 22.48 7.61
C LEU A 12 22.99 21.38 6.63
N LEU A 13 23.13 20.12 7.04
CA LEU A 13 22.49 19.01 6.36
C LEU A 13 20.96 19.19 6.49
N PRO A 14 20.20 19.25 5.38
CA PRO A 14 18.77 19.12 5.47
C PRO A 14 18.48 17.71 5.98
N ALA A 15 17.96 17.62 7.21
CA ALA A 15 17.40 16.40 7.74
C ALA A 15 16.28 15.98 6.79
N CYS A 16 16.55 14.94 6.00
CA CYS A 16 15.54 14.31 5.18
C CYS A 16 14.56 13.66 6.17
N PHE A 17 13.50 14.39 6.52
CA PHE A 17 12.39 13.83 7.25
C PHE A 17 11.82 12.72 6.36
N ALA A 18 12.14 11.47 6.71
CA ALA A 18 11.46 10.31 6.20
C ALA A 18 10.00 10.41 6.66
N GLN A 19 9.17 11.11 5.90
CA GLN A 19 7.73 11.12 6.12
C GLN A 19 7.25 9.67 5.94
N ALA A 20 6.73 9.08 7.02
CA ALA A 20 5.87 7.91 6.88
C ALA A 20 4.78 8.27 5.87
N HIS A 21 4.72 7.55 4.75
CA HIS A 21 3.86 7.86 3.62
C HIS A 21 2.42 7.45 3.97
N GLU A 22 1.73 8.34 4.69
CA GLU A 22 0.31 8.22 4.99
C GLU A 22 -0.47 9.05 3.97
N TYR A 23 -1.34 8.39 3.19
CA TYR A 23 -2.20 9.01 2.20
C TYR A 23 -3.56 9.32 2.84
N LYS A 24 -4.26 10.36 2.35
CA LYS A 24 -5.52 10.81 2.97
C LYS A 24 -6.64 10.98 1.94
N ALA A 25 -7.86 10.66 2.37
CA ALA A 25 -9.10 10.82 1.61
C ALA A 25 -10.21 11.25 2.56
N GLY A 26 -10.42 12.57 2.69
CA GLY A 26 -11.26 13.08 3.77
C GLY A 26 -10.80 12.55 5.14
N PRO A 27 -11.66 11.81 5.88
CA PRO A 27 -11.30 11.23 7.18
C PRO A 27 -10.53 9.90 7.09
N LEU A 28 -10.33 9.34 5.90
CA LEU A 28 -9.60 8.08 5.73
C LEU A 28 -8.09 8.32 5.69
N LEU A 29 -7.35 7.50 6.43
CA LEU A 29 -5.90 7.45 6.44
C LEU A 29 -5.45 6.10 5.87
N ILE A 30 -4.68 6.13 4.78
CA ILE A 30 -4.15 4.93 4.13
C ILE A 30 -2.66 4.83 4.46
N GLY A 31 -2.32 3.79 5.21
CA GLY A 31 -0.99 3.57 5.77
C GLY A 31 -0.23 2.46 5.04
N HIS A 32 1.06 2.72 4.83
CA HIS A 32 2.07 1.74 4.41
C HIS A 32 1.66 0.81 3.26
N PRO A 33 1.33 1.31 2.06
CA PRO A 33 1.10 0.45 0.91
C PRO A 33 2.37 -0.31 0.50
N TRP A 34 2.28 -1.63 0.44
CA TRP A 34 3.42 -2.48 0.10
C TRP A 34 3.00 -3.74 -0.67
N SER A 35 3.96 -4.33 -1.36
CA SER A 35 3.83 -5.59 -2.09
C SER A 35 5.08 -6.43 -1.83
N MET A 36 4.93 -7.75 -1.82
CA MET A 36 6.08 -8.65 -1.75
C MET A 36 6.67 -8.85 -3.15
N GLU A 37 8.00 -8.85 -3.24
CA GLU A 37 8.70 -9.30 -4.44
C GLU A 37 8.43 -10.79 -4.66
N LEU A 38 8.01 -11.15 -5.87
CA LEU A 38 7.76 -12.53 -6.28
C LEU A 38 8.72 -12.93 -7.41
N PRO A 39 8.91 -14.23 -7.67
CA PRO A 39 9.68 -14.68 -8.82
C PRO A 39 9.21 -14.01 -10.12
N PRO A 40 10.10 -13.71 -11.08
CA PRO A 40 9.75 -12.94 -12.29
C PRO A 40 8.60 -13.53 -13.13
N ASN A 41 8.35 -14.84 -13.00
CA ASN A 41 7.30 -15.59 -13.68
C ASN A 41 6.01 -15.75 -12.87
N ALA A 42 5.87 -15.10 -11.71
CA ALA A 42 4.65 -15.15 -10.91
C ALA A 42 3.45 -14.67 -11.73
N PRO A 43 2.31 -15.40 -11.73
CA PRO A 43 1.16 -15.05 -12.55
C PRO A 43 0.44 -13.79 -12.04
N THR A 44 0.46 -13.57 -10.72
CA THR A 44 -0.19 -12.47 -10.02
C THR A 44 0.70 -11.95 -8.89
N VAL A 45 0.37 -10.78 -8.35
CA VAL A 45 1.02 -10.24 -7.15
C VAL A 45 -0.03 -9.61 -6.22
N ALA A 46 0.20 -9.68 -4.91
CA ALA A 46 -0.68 -9.10 -3.91
C ALA A 46 -0.12 -7.78 -3.36
N ALA A 47 -0.99 -6.79 -3.20
CA ALA A 47 -0.71 -5.54 -2.51
C ALA A 47 -1.51 -5.44 -1.20
N TYR A 48 -0.88 -4.80 -0.22
CA TYR A 48 -1.25 -4.75 1.19
C TYR A 48 -1.12 -3.32 1.71
N PHE A 49 -1.95 -2.93 2.67
CA PHE A 49 -1.97 -1.59 3.28
C PHE A 49 -2.92 -1.61 4.48
N THR A 50 -2.99 -0.50 5.22
CA THR A 50 -4.04 -0.31 6.24
C THR A 50 -4.90 0.88 5.88
N VAL A 51 -6.20 0.80 6.17
CA VAL A 51 -7.12 1.94 6.08
C VAL A 51 -7.67 2.22 7.47
N GLU A 52 -7.44 3.41 7.99
CA GLU A 52 -8.06 3.88 9.23
C GLU A 52 -9.08 4.97 8.91
N ASN A 53 -10.33 4.75 9.34
CA ASN A 53 -11.39 5.74 9.19
C ASN A 53 -11.54 6.53 10.49
N LYS A 54 -11.04 7.78 10.48
CA LYS A 54 -11.16 8.71 11.62
C LYS A 54 -12.49 9.48 11.64
N GLY A 55 -13.40 9.17 10.72
CA GLY A 55 -14.69 9.83 10.56
C GLY A 55 -15.77 9.20 11.43
N ASP A 56 -16.95 9.81 11.37
CA ASP A 56 -18.17 9.40 12.06
C ASP A 56 -19.14 8.58 11.18
N SER A 57 -18.80 8.42 9.88
CA SER A 57 -19.58 7.64 8.93
C SER A 57 -18.73 6.55 8.26
N ALA A 58 -19.36 5.40 8.03
CA ALA A 58 -18.72 4.28 7.34
C ALA A 58 -18.49 4.61 5.85
N ASP A 59 -17.42 4.07 5.28
CA ASP A 59 -17.10 4.09 3.85
C ASP A 59 -16.84 2.66 3.36
N ARG A 60 -16.60 2.47 2.07
CA ARG A 60 -16.34 1.17 1.43
C ARG A 60 -15.28 1.34 0.35
N LEU A 61 -14.29 0.46 0.33
CA LEU A 61 -13.39 0.34 -0.82
C LEU A 61 -14.08 -0.53 -1.86
N ILE A 62 -14.48 0.04 -2.99
CA ILE A 62 -15.35 -0.61 -3.99
C ILE A 62 -14.60 -1.12 -5.21
N SER A 63 -13.43 -0.55 -5.51
CA SER A 63 -12.55 -1.04 -6.56
C SER A 63 -11.13 -0.53 -6.36
N VAL A 64 -10.21 -1.14 -7.10
CA VAL A 64 -8.80 -0.75 -7.16
C VAL A 64 -8.35 -0.86 -8.60
N ASP A 65 -7.44 0.00 -9.04
CA ASP A 65 -6.75 -0.14 -10.32
C ASP A 65 -5.23 0.12 -10.19
N SER A 66 -4.47 -0.36 -11.16
CA SER A 66 -3.06 -0.02 -11.28
C SER A 66 -2.59 -0.16 -12.73
N PRO A 67 -1.78 0.78 -13.25
CA PRO A 67 -1.29 0.72 -14.63
C PRO A 67 -0.34 -0.46 -14.89
N ILE A 68 0.22 -1.08 -13.84
CA ILE A 68 1.11 -2.24 -13.99
C ILE A 68 0.35 -3.55 -14.20
N ALA A 69 -0.98 -3.54 -14.16
CA ALA A 69 -1.85 -4.72 -14.23
C ALA A 69 -2.97 -4.54 -15.26
N GLY A 70 -3.51 -5.64 -15.78
CA GLY A 70 -4.75 -5.65 -16.56
C GLY A 70 -5.98 -5.54 -15.67
N GLN A 71 -5.91 -6.13 -14.48
CA GLN A 71 -7.00 -6.17 -13.52
C GLN A 71 -6.45 -6.07 -12.08
N ALA A 72 -7.19 -5.42 -11.20
CA ALA A 72 -6.94 -5.42 -9.76
C ALA A 72 -8.24 -5.80 -9.04
N GLN A 73 -8.15 -6.75 -8.11
CA GLN A 73 -9.31 -7.36 -7.46
C GLN A 73 -9.16 -7.34 -5.94
N LEU A 74 -10.25 -7.08 -5.23
CA LEU A 74 -10.31 -7.20 -3.77
C LEU A 74 -10.59 -8.65 -3.39
N HIS A 75 -9.80 -9.22 -2.47
CA HIS A 75 -9.90 -10.62 -2.06
C HIS A 75 -9.89 -10.75 -0.53
N GLU A 76 -10.63 -11.72 0.02
CA GLU A 76 -10.53 -12.22 1.40
C GLU A 76 -10.00 -13.63 1.47
N HIS A 77 -9.54 -14.01 2.65
CA HIS A 77 -9.39 -15.39 3.06
C HIS A 77 -10.58 -15.81 3.92
N ILE A 78 -11.26 -16.88 3.51
CA ILE A 78 -12.34 -17.49 4.28
C ILE A 78 -11.98 -18.92 4.65
N HIS A 79 -12.47 -19.37 5.82
CA HIS A 79 -12.51 -20.79 6.15
C HIS A 79 -13.80 -21.38 5.58
N ALA A 80 -13.68 -22.26 4.58
CA ALA A 80 -14.79 -23.02 4.03
C ALA A 80 -14.44 -24.51 4.05
N ASP A 81 -15.29 -25.33 4.65
CA ASP A 81 -15.15 -26.80 4.68
C ASP A 81 -13.79 -27.29 5.23
N GLY A 82 -13.25 -26.59 6.24
CA GLY A 82 -11.96 -26.92 6.84
C GLY A 82 -10.73 -26.51 6.01
N LEU A 83 -10.93 -25.80 4.90
CA LEU A 83 -9.88 -25.30 4.01
C LEU A 83 -9.86 -23.77 4.00
N MET A 84 -8.65 -23.22 3.88
CA MET A 84 -8.45 -21.81 3.58
C MET A 84 -8.70 -21.56 2.10
N LYS A 85 -9.62 -20.65 1.78
CA LYS A 85 -9.91 -20.25 0.41
C LYS A 85 -9.76 -18.75 0.25
N MET A 86 -9.07 -18.34 -0.82
CA MET A 86 -9.11 -16.96 -1.30
C MET A 86 -10.35 -16.74 -2.15
N GLN A 87 -11.08 -15.66 -1.86
CA GLN A 87 -12.32 -15.32 -2.56
C GLN A 87 -12.33 -13.84 -2.95
N HIS A 88 -12.66 -13.57 -4.21
CA HIS A 88 -12.92 -12.22 -4.69
C HIS A 88 -14.18 -11.64 -4.07
N VAL A 89 -14.11 -10.37 -3.66
CA VAL A 89 -15.23 -9.59 -3.15
C VAL A 89 -15.43 -8.31 -3.96
N GLN A 90 -16.68 -7.84 -4.00
CA GLN A 90 -17.04 -6.62 -4.73
C GLN A 90 -16.66 -5.34 -3.98
N ALA A 91 -16.49 -5.42 -2.66
CA ALA A 91 -16.10 -4.28 -1.83
C ALA A 91 -15.60 -4.75 -0.47
N VAL A 92 -14.88 -3.87 0.24
CA VAL A 92 -14.50 -4.04 1.65
C VAL A 92 -15.06 -2.88 2.46
N ASP A 93 -15.83 -3.19 3.51
CA ASP A 93 -16.40 -2.18 4.39
C ASP A 93 -15.33 -1.56 5.30
N ILE A 94 -15.37 -0.23 5.44
CA ILE A 94 -14.47 0.56 6.29
C ILE A 94 -15.32 1.31 7.34
N PRO A 95 -15.64 0.66 8.48
CA PRO A 95 -16.51 1.26 9.50
C PRO A 95 -15.93 2.55 10.09
N ALA A 96 -16.81 3.46 10.53
CA ALA A 96 -16.43 4.67 11.25
C ALA A 96 -15.61 4.34 12.51
N GLY A 97 -14.52 5.08 12.75
CA GLY A 97 -13.65 4.88 13.91
C GLY A 97 -12.82 3.58 13.90
N ALA A 98 -12.83 2.82 12.81
CA ALA A 98 -12.15 1.53 12.72
C ALA A 98 -10.90 1.57 11.83
N LYS A 99 -9.99 0.63 12.10
CA LYS A 99 -8.83 0.32 11.25
C LYS A 99 -9.05 -1.03 10.57
N VAL A 100 -8.98 -1.05 9.25
CA VAL A 100 -9.08 -2.25 8.41
C VAL A 100 -7.70 -2.57 7.85
N SER A 101 -7.25 -3.82 7.99
CA SER A 101 -5.94 -4.28 7.54
C SER A 101 -6.07 -5.12 6.27
N PHE A 102 -5.36 -4.71 5.23
CA PHE A 102 -5.08 -5.52 4.05
C PHE A 102 -3.70 -6.15 4.24
N ALA A 103 -3.69 -7.42 4.66
CA ALA A 103 -2.50 -8.15 5.08
C ALA A 103 -2.54 -9.61 4.61
N PRO A 104 -1.39 -10.32 4.60
CA PRO A 104 -1.37 -11.75 4.31
C PRO A 104 -2.38 -12.52 5.17
N MET A 105 -3.11 -13.46 4.57
CA MET A 105 -4.19 -14.23 5.19
C MET A 105 -5.42 -13.43 5.65
N ALA A 106 -5.52 -12.15 5.29
CA ALA A 106 -6.69 -11.31 5.51
C ALA A 106 -7.20 -10.75 4.16
N TRP A 107 -7.67 -9.50 4.15
CA TRP A 107 -7.96 -8.75 2.94
C TRP A 107 -6.69 -8.46 2.15
N HIS A 108 -6.76 -8.45 0.82
CA HIS A 108 -5.64 -8.04 -0.03
C HIS A 108 -6.13 -7.64 -1.41
N VAL A 109 -5.32 -6.86 -2.13
CA VAL A 109 -5.54 -6.55 -3.54
C VAL A 109 -4.72 -7.52 -4.38
N MET A 110 -5.37 -8.30 -5.23
CA MET A 110 -4.71 -9.18 -6.20
C MET A 110 -4.59 -8.45 -7.55
N LEU A 111 -3.37 -8.28 -8.04
CA LEU A 111 -3.08 -7.75 -9.37
C LEU A 111 -2.90 -8.90 -10.36
N LEU A 112 -3.70 -8.89 -11.43
CA LEU A 112 -3.69 -9.90 -12.49
C LEU A 112 -3.28 -9.29 -13.83
N ASP A 113 -2.89 -10.15 -14.77
CA ASP A 113 -2.46 -9.76 -16.12
C ASP A 113 -1.35 -8.69 -16.08
N LEU A 114 -0.27 -8.99 -15.35
CA LEU A 114 0.83 -8.07 -15.06
C LEU A 114 1.50 -7.56 -16.37
N LYS A 115 1.37 -6.25 -16.61
CA LYS A 115 1.85 -5.53 -17.80
C LYS A 115 3.28 -5.00 -17.63
N ASP A 116 3.63 -4.52 -16.44
CA ASP A 116 4.97 -4.00 -16.14
C ASP A 116 5.57 -4.69 -14.92
N ARG A 117 6.26 -5.82 -15.19
CA ARG A 117 6.95 -6.62 -14.18
C ARG A 117 8.24 -5.98 -13.68
N SER A 118 8.78 -4.98 -14.39
CA SER A 118 10.04 -4.32 -13.99
C SER A 118 9.89 -3.54 -12.67
N LYS A 119 8.66 -3.19 -12.31
CA LYS A 119 8.30 -2.51 -11.05
C LYS A 119 8.11 -3.46 -9.87
N LEU A 120 8.09 -4.78 -10.09
CA LEU A 120 7.85 -5.80 -9.08
C LEU A 120 9.15 -6.35 -8.47
N VAL A 121 10.14 -5.48 -8.31
CA VAL A 121 11.46 -5.80 -7.76
C VAL A 121 11.68 -4.96 -6.49
N THR A 122 12.33 -5.54 -5.47
CA THR A 122 12.56 -4.81 -4.20
C THR A 122 13.14 -3.42 -4.41
N GLY A 123 12.60 -2.46 -3.66
CA GLY A 123 13.00 -1.06 -3.69
C GLY A 123 12.30 -0.23 -4.76
N GLN A 124 11.64 -0.88 -5.73
CA GLN A 124 10.77 -0.21 -6.69
C GLN A 124 9.42 0.15 -6.07
N ARG A 125 8.70 1.02 -6.77
CA ARG A 125 7.35 1.46 -6.42
C ARG A 125 6.47 1.45 -7.65
N PHE A 126 5.18 1.22 -7.44
CA PHE A 126 4.17 1.38 -8.48
C PHE A 126 2.94 2.10 -7.93
N PRO A 127 2.25 2.92 -8.75
CA PRO A 127 1.00 3.56 -8.35
C PRO A 127 -0.14 2.55 -8.31
N MET A 128 -1.05 2.75 -7.37
CA MET A 128 -2.32 2.03 -7.26
C MET A 128 -3.40 3.02 -6.84
N THR A 129 -4.54 3.00 -7.52
CA THR A 129 -5.67 3.89 -7.21
C THR A 129 -6.70 3.09 -6.40
N LEU A 130 -7.06 3.62 -5.23
CA LEU A 130 -8.10 3.08 -4.37
C LEU A 130 -9.38 3.89 -4.56
N HIS A 131 -10.48 3.25 -4.95
CA HIS A 131 -11.76 3.90 -5.16
C HIS A 131 -12.67 3.66 -3.96
N PHE A 132 -12.87 4.69 -3.15
CA PHE A 132 -13.81 4.66 -2.04
C PHE A 132 -15.18 5.17 -2.47
N GLU A 133 -16.24 4.55 -1.94
CA GLU A 133 -17.63 4.88 -2.27
C GLU A 133 -17.98 6.34 -1.92
N LYS A 134 -17.45 6.86 -0.81
CA LYS A 134 -17.74 8.24 -0.35
C LYS A 134 -16.53 9.16 -0.41
N ALA A 135 -15.36 8.70 0.02
CA ALA A 135 -14.15 9.51 0.02
C ALA A 135 -13.56 9.75 -1.38
N GLY A 136 -14.00 8.99 -2.39
CA GLY A 136 -13.53 9.09 -3.76
C GLY A 136 -12.19 8.39 -3.97
N ASP A 137 -11.43 8.87 -4.96
CA ASP A 137 -10.23 8.21 -5.44
C ASP A 137 -8.98 8.66 -4.69
N VAL A 138 -8.12 7.70 -4.36
CA VAL A 138 -6.82 7.93 -3.71
C VAL A 138 -5.74 7.19 -4.45
N GLU A 139 -4.80 7.93 -5.04
CA GLU A 139 -3.59 7.32 -5.57
C GLU A 139 -2.57 7.09 -4.45
N VAL A 140 -2.07 5.85 -4.35
CA VAL A 140 -1.05 5.45 -3.39
C VAL A 140 0.16 4.84 -4.09
N GLN A 141 1.35 4.97 -3.49
CA GLN A 141 2.56 4.31 -4.00
C GLN A 141 2.84 3.04 -3.21
N VAL A 142 2.72 1.90 -3.89
CA VAL A 142 2.99 0.58 -3.32
C VAL A 142 4.48 0.30 -3.39
N VAL A 143 5.11 0.08 -2.24
CA VAL A 143 6.54 -0.23 -2.15
C VAL A 143 6.77 -1.73 -2.24
N VAL A 144 7.65 -2.17 -3.14
CA VAL A 144 8.00 -3.58 -3.27
C VAL A 144 9.14 -3.94 -2.31
N GLN A 145 8.94 -5.01 -1.54
CA GLN A 145 9.85 -5.44 -0.47
C GLN A 145 10.14 -6.95 -0.54
N LYS A 146 11.32 -7.38 -0.07
CA LYS A 146 11.68 -8.81 -0.02
C LYS A 146 10.86 -9.62 0.98
N GLN A 147 10.39 -8.98 2.04
CA GLN A 147 9.67 -9.60 3.13
C GLN A 147 8.59 -8.66 3.65
N ALA A 148 7.64 -9.20 4.41
CA ALA A 148 6.65 -8.38 5.10
C ALA A 148 7.34 -7.37 6.05
N PRO A 149 6.83 -6.13 6.18
CA PRO A 149 7.35 -5.16 7.15
C PRO A 149 7.28 -5.72 8.58
N GLU A 150 8.32 -5.49 9.39
CA GLU A 150 8.39 -5.98 10.79
C GLU A 150 7.34 -5.33 11.73
N HIS A 151 6.68 -4.26 11.29
CA HIS A 151 5.65 -3.54 12.06
C HIS A 151 4.37 -3.40 11.23
N GLN A 152 3.49 -4.42 11.30
CA GLN A 152 2.14 -4.39 10.69
C GLN A 152 1.03 -4.06 11.70
N HIS A 153 1.38 -3.53 12.88
CA HIS A 153 0.44 -3.27 13.98
C HIS A 153 -0.26 -1.91 13.86
#